data_AF-A0A4R2CPJ3-F1
#
_entry.id   AF-A0A4R2CPJ3-F1
#
_cell.length_a   1.000
_cell.length_b   1.000
_cell.length_c   1.000
_cell.angle_alpha   90.00
_cell.angle_beta   90.00
_cell.angle_gamma   90.00
#
_symmetry.space_group_name_H-M   'P 1'
#
loop_
_entity.id
_entity.type
_entity.pdbx_description
1 polymer ?
#
loop_
_entity_poly.entity_id
_entity_poly.type
_entity_poly.pdbx_seq_one_letter_code
_entity_poly.pdbx_strand_id
1 'polypeptide(L)'
;MLLRESKYPMVQAKYEPAEINALHAYVQSQGIGTAIVAAAEGIAAEWGRAYVGLAVGLDNPGARRLYERLGYEQWTNGQVLDEWTEKDADGNIIRSHRDLCEYLLKPLTSNSISGQA
;
A
#
# COMPACT_ATOMS: atom_id res chain seq x y z
N MET A 1 -5.31 -5.36 2.86
CA MET A 1 -6.40 -4.41 3.17
C MET A 1 -6.09 -3.06 2.56
N LEU A 2 -7.10 -2.23 2.29
CA LEU A 2 -6.92 -0.83 1.88
C LEU A 2 -7.41 0.09 3.01
N LEU A 3 -6.53 0.94 3.51
CA LEU A 3 -6.82 1.93 4.54
C LEU A 3 -7.14 3.27 3.87
N ARG A 4 -8.10 4.01 4.44
CA ARG A 4 -8.44 5.36 3.97
C ARG A 4 -7.28 6.35 4.12
N GLU A 5 -6.43 6.12 5.10
CA GLU A 5 -5.27 6.94 5.44
C GLU A 5 -4.11 6.01 5.75
N SER A 6 -2.90 6.41 5.33
CA SER A 6 -1.67 5.70 5.70
C SER A 6 -1.52 5.57 7.21
N LYS A 7 -0.99 4.45 7.71
CA LYS A 7 -0.68 4.32 9.15
C LYS A 7 0.56 5.10 9.59
N TYR A 8 1.30 5.72 8.66
CA TYR A 8 2.54 6.45 8.94
C TYR A 8 2.29 7.97 8.95
N PRO A 9 2.35 8.64 10.12
CA PRO A 9 2.02 10.08 10.22
C PRO A 9 2.87 10.99 9.31
N MET A 10 4.14 10.63 9.14
CA MET A 10 5.09 11.35 8.27
C MET A 10 4.71 11.33 6.78
N VAL A 11 4.00 10.29 6.34
CA VAL A 11 3.50 10.19 4.97
C VAL A 11 2.18 10.96 4.85
N GLN A 12 1.27 10.79 5.83
CA GLN A 12 -0.02 11.49 5.86
C GLN A 12 0.16 13.00 5.71
N ALA A 13 1.06 13.60 6.51
CA ALA A 13 1.26 15.04 6.61
C ALA A 13 1.60 15.73 5.27
N LYS A 14 2.03 14.97 4.26
CA LYS A 14 2.40 15.51 2.95
C LYS A 14 1.51 15.04 1.79
N TYR A 15 1.05 13.80 1.81
CA TYR A 15 0.36 13.20 0.65
C TYR A 15 -1.05 12.71 0.93
N GLU A 16 -1.41 12.53 2.21
CA GLU A 16 -2.70 11.93 2.63
C GLU A 16 -3.14 10.71 1.79
N PRO A 17 -2.27 9.71 1.55
CA PRO A 17 -2.60 8.64 0.62
C PRO A 17 -3.59 7.65 1.27
N ALA A 18 -4.39 6.99 0.44
CA ALA A 18 -4.91 5.68 0.82
C ALA A 18 -3.75 4.69 0.86
N GLU A 19 -3.80 3.70 1.75
CA GLU A 19 -2.69 2.77 1.94
C GLU A 19 -3.08 1.31 1.76
N ILE A 20 -2.37 0.63 0.87
CA ILE A 20 -2.42 -0.82 0.78
C ILE A 20 -1.55 -1.37 1.90
N ASN A 21 -2.18 -2.05 2.87
CA ASN A 21 -1.52 -2.63 4.03
C ASN A 21 -1.74 -4.15 4.08
N ALA A 22 -0.73 -4.90 4.52
CA ALA A 22 -0.75 -6.36 4.66
C ALA A 22 -1.22 -7.08 3.36
N LEU A 23 -0.70 -6.67 2.21
CA LEU A 23 -0.98 -7.39 0.96
C LEU A 23 -0.21 -8.71 0.94
N HIS A 24 -0.95 -9.81 0.85
CA HIS A 24 -0.39 -11.15 0.66
C HIS A 24 -1.19 -11.90 -0.40
N ALA A 25 -0.50 -12.62 -1.28
CA ALA A 25 -1.09 -13.52 -2.25
C ALA A 25 -0.39 -14.88 -2.16
N TYR A 26 -1.14 -15.92 -1.77
CA TYR A 26 -0.61 -17.27 -1.62
C TYR A 26 -0.09 -17.85 -2.94
N VAL A 27 -0.83 -17.61 -4.03
CA VAL A 27 -0.41 -18.00 -5.37
C VAL A 27 0.27 -16.81 -6.05
N GLN A 28 1.56 -16.96 -6.32
CA GLN A 28 2.40 -15.90 -6.90
C GLN A 28 2.51 -16.06 -8.41
N SER A 29 2.96 -15.00 -9.09
CA SER A 29 3.24 -14.98 -10.54
C SER A 29 2.06 -15.32 -11.47
N GLN A 30 0.83 -15.18 -10.98
CA GLN A 30 -0.42 -15.38 -11.76
C GLN A 30 -1.21 -14.07 -11.96
N GLY A 31 -0.58 -12.91 -11.74
CA GLY A 31 -1.24 -11.60 -11.87
C GLY A 31 -2.17 -11.22 -10.71
N ILE A 32 -2.35 -12.07 -9.71
CA ILE A 32 -3.25 -11.81 -8.56
C ILE A 32 -2.85 -10.54 -7.80
N GLY A 33 -1.57 -10.39 -7.46
CA GLY A 33 -1.08 -9.18 -6.79
C GLY A 33 -1.35 -7.91 -7.60
N THR A 34 -1.15 -7.97 -8.92
CA THR A 34 -1.48 -6.86 -9.83
C THR A 34 -2.97 -6.53 -9.81
N ALA A 35 -3.85 -7.53 -9.87
CA ALA A 35 -5.28 -7.32 -9.83
C ALA A 35 -5.75 -6.70 -8.50
N ILE A 36 -5.20 -7.15 -7.37
CA ILE A 36 -5.52 -6.58 -6.05
C ILE A 36 -5.08 -5.11 -5.95
N VAL A 37 -3.86 -4.80 -6.41
CA VAL A 37 -3.35 -3.41 -6.40
C VAL A 37 -4.22 -2.52 -7.29
N ALA A 38 -4.55 -2.96 -8.50
CA ALA A 38 -5.43 -2.18 -9.40
C ALA A 38 -6.82 -1.93 -8.80
N ALA A 39 -7.41 -2.93 -8.14
CA ALA A 39 -8.69 -2.75 -7.45
C ALA A 39 -8.57 -1.76 -6.29
N ALA A 40 -7.49 -1.80 -5.53
CA ALA A 40 -7.24 -0.86 -4.44
C ALA A 40 -7.03 0.58 -4.95
N GLU A 41 -6.33 0.75 -6.08
CA GLU A 41 -6.19 2.05 -6.75
C GLU A 41 -7.55 2.62 -7.17
N GLY A 42 -8.43 1.79 -7.74
CA GLY A 42 -9.79 2.20 -8.10
C GLY A 42 -10.62 2.66 -6.90
N ILE A 43 -10.61 1.89 -5.81
CA ILE A 43 -11.33 2.25 -4.58
C ILE A 43 -10.76 3.53 -3.96
N ALA A 44 -9.44 3.70 -3.95
CA ALA A 44 -8.81 4.92 -3.46
C ALA A 44 -9.19 6.15 -4.30
N ALA A 45 -9.30 6.00 -5.62
CA ALA A 45 -9.79 7.04 -6.50
C ALA A 45 -11.26 7.40 -6.21
N GLU A 46 -12.13 6.42 -5.97
CA GLU A 46 -13.52 6.64 -5.54
C GLU A 46 -13.62 7.38 -4.19
N TRP A 47 -12.63 7.21 -3.32
CA TRP A 47 -12.51 7.99 -2.08
C TRP A 47 -11.98 9.42 -2.29
N GLY A 48 -11.67 9.81 -3.53
CA GLY A 48 -11.13 11.13 -3.85
C GLY A 48 -9.67 11.31 -3.43
N ARG A 49 -8.91 10.22 -3.23
CA ARG A 49 -7.50 10.30 -2.89
C ARG A 49 -6.66 10.64 -4.12
N ALA A 50 -5.68 11.53 -3.95
CA ALA A 50 -4.72 11.87 -5.00
C ALA A 50 -3.55 10.88 -5.08
N TYR A 51 -3.33 10.09 -4.03
CA TYR A 51 -2.20 9.17 -3.93
C TYR A 51 -2.64 7.83 -3.31
N VAL A 52 -1.96 6.77 -3.74
CA VAL A 52 -1.94 5.48 -3.05
C VAL A 52 -0.52 5.18 -2.62
N GLY A 53 -0.37 4.66 -1.41
CA GLY A 53 0.93 4.27 -0.86
C GLY A 53 0.93 2.85 -0.29
N LEU A 54 2.13 2.35 -0.04
CA LEU A 54 2.38 1.09 0.67
C LEU A 54 3.79 1.07 1.23
N ALA A 55 3.98 0.31 2.31
CA ALA A 55 5.29 -0.06 2.80
C ALA A 55 5.69 -1.45 2.26
N VAL A 56 6.95 -1.60 1.86
CA VAL A 56 7.52 -2.86 1.43
C VAL A 56 8.78 -3.17 2.24
N GLY A 57 8.85 -4.39 2.78
CA GLY A 57 10.02 -4.87 3.51
C GLY A 57 11.26 -4.95 2.63
N LEU A 58 12.42 -4.63 3.20
CA LEU A 58 13.71 -4.61 2.48
C LEU A 58 14.13 -6.00 1.97
N ASP A 59 13.61 -7.05 2.59
CA ASP A 59 13.83 -8.46 2.25
C ASP A 59 12.87 -8.98 1.17
N ASN A 60 11.99 -8.12 0.62
CA ASN A 60 10.99 -8.51 -0.37
C ASN A 60 11.20 -7.84 -1.75
N PRO A 61 12.29 -8.17 -2.47
CA PRO A 61 12.57 -7.61 -3.79
C PRO A 61 11.56 -8.05 -4.86
N GLY A 62 10.83 -9.14 -4.62
CA GLY A 62 9.73 -9.58 -5.49
C GLY A 62 8.57 -8.58 -5.48
N ALA A 63 8.09 -8.23 -4.29
CA ALA A 63 7.03 -7.24 -4.13
C ALA A 63 7.49 -5.85 -4.59
N ARG A 64 8.72 -5.43 -4.26
CA ARG A 64 9.27 -4.15 -4.72
C ARG A 64 9.20 -4.02 -6.26
N ARG A 65 9.68 -5.03 -6.99
CA ARG A 65 9.63 -5.06 -8.47
C ARG A 65 8.21 -5.04 -9.02
N LEU A 66 7.25 -5.68 -8.33
CA LEU A 66 5.84 -5.61 -8.71
C LEU A 66 5.36 -4.15 -8.63
N TYR A 67 5.58 -3.47 -7.51
CA TYR A 67 5.09 -2.11 -7.30
C TYR A 67 5.76 -1.10 -8.24
N GLU A 68 7.07 -1.20 -8.43
CA GLU A 68 7.81 -0.37 -9.39
C GLU A 68 7.24 -0.51 -10.81
N ARG A 69 6.96 -1.74 -11.25
CA ARG A 69 6.33 -2.00 -12.57
C ARG A 69 4.91 -1.42 -12.67
N LEU A 70 4.20 -1.26 -11.55
CA LEU A 70 2.87 -0.64 -11.50
C LEU A 70 2.93 0.89 -11.41
N GLY A 71 4.13 1.48 -11.40
CA GLY A 71 4.33 2.93 -11.38
C GLY A 71 4.39 3.52 -9.98
N TYR A 72 4.63 2.70 -8.94
CA TYR A 72 4.95 3.21 -7.62
C TYR A 72 6.42 3.64 -7.57
N GLU A 73 6.67 4.79 -6.98
CA GLU A 73 7.99 5.38 -6.81
C GLU A 73 8.35 5.48 -5.34
N GLN A 74 9.64 5.39 -5.02
CA GLN A 74 10.11 5.52 -3.65
C GLN A 74 9.82 6.92 -3.10
N TRP A 75 9.21 6.95 -1.92
CA TRP A 75 8.98 8.20 -1.21
C TRP A 75 10.31 8.85 -0.82
N THR A 76 10.44 10.15 -1.12
CA THR A 76 11.68 10.93 -1.01
C THR A 76 12.32 10.96 0.38
N ASN A 77 11.55 10.73 1.44
CA ASN A 77 12.06 10.75 2.81
C ASN A 77 12.52 9.35 3.28
N GLY A 78 12.50 8.36 2.38
CA GLY A 78 13.15 7.07 2.58
C GLY A 78 12.24 6.01 3.19
N GLN A 79 12.56 5.61 4.41
CA GLN A 79 12.02 4.42 5.07
C GLN A 79 11.03 4.78 6.18
N VAL A 80 10.11 3.86 6.43
CA VAL A 80 9.18 3.90 7.56
C VAL A 80 9.47 2.71 8.48
N LEU A 81 9.17 2.88 9.76
CA LEU A 81 9.25 1.79 10.73
C LEU A 81 7.86 1.17 10.84
N ASP A 82 7.69 -0.05 10.32
CA ASP A 82 6.44 -0.76 10.37
C ASP A 82 6.28 -1.53 11.68
N GLU A 83 5.25 -1.19 12.44
CA GLU A 83 4.91 -1.84 13.70
C GLU A 83 3.62 -2.64 13.54
N TRP A 84 3.73 -3.95 13.77
CA TRP A 84 2.60 -4.86 13.62
C TRP A 84 2.68 -6.01 14.64
N THR A 85 1.56 -6.69 14.87
CA THR A 85 1.46 -7.79 15.82
C THR A 85 0.92 -9.05 15.15
N GLU A 86 1.60 -10.17 15.36
CA GLU A 86 1.06 -11.50 15.07
C GLU A 86 0.04 -11.84 16.16
N LYS A 87 -1.11 -12.37 15.73
CA LYS A 87 -2.17 -12.81 16.62
C LYS A 87 -2.48 -14.28 16.40
N ASP A 88 -2.78 -15.00 17.46
CA ASP A 88 -3.32 -16.36 17.38
C ASP A 88 -4.80 -16.36 16.92
N ALA A 89 -5.38 -17.56 16.83
CA ALA A 89 -6.77 -17.74 16.41
C ALA A 89 -7.79 -17.09 17.38
N ASP A 90 -7.40 -16.90 18.63
CA ASP A 90 -8.23 -16.27 19.67
C ASP A 90 -8.03 -14.74 19.73
N GLY A 91 -7.12 -14.20 18.90
CA GLY A 91 -6.81 -12.78 18.80
C GLY A 91 -5.78 -12.27 19.80
N ASN A 92 -5.16 -13.16 20.59
CA ASN A 92 -4.09 -12.77 21.51
C ASN A 92 -2.81 -12.44 20.73
N ILE A 93 -2.11 -11.41 21.17
CA ILE A 93 -0.81 -11.05 20.58
C ILE A 93 0.21 -12.11 20.99
N ILE A 94 0.77 -12.81 20.00
CA ILE A 94 1.83 -13.79 20.20
C ILE A 94 3.21 -13.22 19.90
N ARG A 95 3.28 -12.18 19.04
CA ARG A 95 4.54 -11.52 18.70
C ARG A 95 4.32 -10.09 18.24
N SER A 96 5.26 -9.21 18.57
CA SER A 96 5.33 -7.84 18.07
C SER A 96 6.54 -7.68 17.15
N HIS A 97 6.34 -6.93 16.08
CA HIS A 97 7.32 -6.71 15.02
C HIS A 97 7.58 -5.23 14.85
N ARG A 98 8.79 -4.91 14.40
CA ARG A 98 9.25 -3.54 14.17
C ARG A 98 10.26 -3.57 13.02
N ASP A 99 9.74 -3.49 11.80
CA ASP A 99 10.49 -3.77 10.59
C ASP A 99 10.71 -2.48 9.79
N LEU A 100 11.96 -2.24 9.41
CA LEU A 100 12.27 -1.10 8.54
C LEU A 100 11.80 -1.43 7.12
N CYS A 101 10.98 -0.56 6.55
CA CYS A 101 10.39 -0.73 5.22
C CYS A 101 10.66 0.50 4.35
N GLU A 102 10.76 0.32 3.04
CA GLU A 102 10.66 1.44 2.11
C GLU A 102 9.20 1.78 1.88
N TYR A 103 8.89 3.07 1.84
CA TYR A 103 7.56 3.52 1.46
C TYR A 103 7.53 3.88 -0.02
N LEU A 104 6.55 3.37 -0.75
CA LEU A 104 6.33 3.69 -2.15
C LEU A 104 5.00 4.43 -2.32
N LEU A 105 4.97 5.39 -3.24
CA LEU A 105 3.82 6.23 -3.57
C LEU A 105 3.54 6.19 -5.06
N LYS A 106 2.26 6.26 -5.42
CA LYS A 106 1.81 6.46 -6.80
C LYS A 106 0.74 7.54 -6.83
N PRO A 107 0.90 8.60 -7.66
CA PRO A 107 -0.19 9.53 -7.91
C PRO A 107 -1.31 8.83 -8.67
N LEU A 108 -2.55 9.03 -8.24
CA LEU A 108 -3.72 8.61 -8.99
C LEU A 108 -4.05 9.69 -10.02
N THR A 109 -4.20 9.30 -11.28
CA THR A 109 -4.80 10.20 -12.26
C THR A 109 -6.28 10.29 -11.95
N SER A 110 -6.78 11.49 -11.66
CA SER A 110 -8.21 11.74 -11.55
C SER A 110 -8.87 11.29 -12.84
N ASN A 111 -9.59 10.16 -12.80
CA ASN A 111 -10.44 9.80 -13.91
C ASN A 111 -11.58 10.82 -13.87
N SER A 112 -11.51 11.84 -14.72
CA SER A 112 -12.63 12.74 -14.96
C SER A 112 -13.74 11.87 -15.54
N ILE A 113 -14.61 11.34 -14.67
CA ILE A 113 -15.86 10.74 -15.10
C ILE A 113 -16.66 11.91 -15.67
N SER A 114 -16.50 12.13 -16.97
CA SER A 114 -17.44 12.92 -17.74
C SER A 114 -18.74 12.14 -17.70
N GLY A 115 -19.63 12.56 -16.81
CA GLY A 115 -21.01 12.11 -16.83
C GLY A 115 -21.57 12.37 -18.22
N GLN A 116 -21.87 11.29 -18.94
CA GLN A 116 -22.80 11.38 -20.05
C GLN A 116 -24.19 11.15 -19.46
N ALA A 117 -25.02 12.16 -19.70
CA ALA A 117 -26.44 12.26 -19.35
C ALA A 117 -27.30 11.19 -20.02
#